data_AF-A0A937BAJ1-F1
#
_entry.id   AF-A0A937BAJ1-F1
#
_cell.length_a   1.000
_cell.length_b   1.000
_cell.length_c   1.000
_cell.angle_alpha   90.00
_cell.angle_beta   90.00
_cell.angle_gamma   90.00
#
_symmetry.space_group_name_H-M   'P 1'
#
loop_
_entity.id
_entity.type
_entity.pdbx_description
1 polymer ?
#
loop_
_entity_poly.entity_id
_entity_poly.type
_entity_poly.pdbx_seq_one_letter_code
_entity_poly.pdbx_strand_id
1 'polypeptide(L)' 'MAECTKLFNMWARYEQHWTFHHTGQQAKAELALEDCRHDQYEKGITELRRLLKRGRFELPEVTLQP' A
#
# COMPACT_ATOMS: atom_id res chain seq x y z
N MET A 1 12.82 -1.85 -0.23
CA MET A 1 12.42 -0.46 0.11
C MET A 1 11.72 0.30 -1.03
N ALA A 2 12.26 0.34 -2.26
CA ALA A 2 11.66 1.06 -3.38
C ALA A 2 10.22 0.61 -3.71
N GLU A 3 9.95 -0.70 -3.66
CA GLU A 3 8.62 -1.25 -3.90
C GLU A 3 7.59 -0.79 -2.84
N CYS A 4 7.93 -0.86 -1.56
CA CYS A 4 7.04 -0.39 -0.50
C CYS A 4 6.68 1.09 -0.67
N THR A 5 7.67 1.92 -1.01
CA THR A 5 7.46 3.36 -1.24
C THR A 5 6.53 3.58 -2.43
N LYS A 6 6.70 2.82 -3.52
CA LYS A 6 5.80 2.87 -4.68
C LYS A 6 4.36 2.51 -4.31
N LEU A 7 4.16 1.41 -3.58
CA LEU A 7 2.84 0.95 -3.17
C LEU A 7 2.16 1.92 -2.20
N PHE A 8 2.91 2.46 -1.23
CA PHE A 8 2.42 3.47 -0.30
C PHE A 8 2.00 4.75 -1.01
N ASN A 9 2.84 5.29 -1.90
CA ASN A 9 2.51 6.49 -2.66
C ASN A 9 1.28 6.30 -3.55
N MET A 10 1.14 5.11 -4.12
CA MET A 10 -0.05 4.76 -4.90
C MET A 10 -1.30 4.74 -4.02
N TRP A 11 -1.24 4.07 -2.86
CA TRP A 11 -2.34 4.06 -1.89
C TRP A 11 -2.72 5.48 -1.48
N ALA A 12 -1.74 6.32 -1.11
CA ALA A 12 -1.96 7.69 -0.64
C ALA A 12 -2.62 8.58 -1.71
N ARG A 13 -2.20 8.44 -2.98
CA ARG A 13 -2.79 9.21 -4.10
C ARG A 13 -4.25 8.87 -4.34
N TYR A 14 -4.62 7.60 -4.20
CA TYR A 14 -6.00 7.17 -4.43
C TYR A 14 -6.92 7.41 -3.24
N GLU A 15 -6.39 7.40 -2.02
CA GLU A 15 -7.17 7.72 -0.82
C GLU A 15 -7.60 9.20 -0.81
N GLN A 16 -6.71 10.12 -1.21
CA GLN A 16 -6.93 11.58 -1.19
C GLN A 16 -8.24 12.08 -1.85
N HIS A 17 -8.88 11.28 -2.69
CA HIS A 17 -10.06 11.69 -3.46
C HIS A 17 -11.41 11.27 -2.85
N TRP A 18 -11.46 10.40 -1.86
CA TRP A 18 -12.71 9.82 -1.37
C TRP A 18 -13.03 10.24 0.05
N THR A 19 -13.59 11.45 0.25
CA THR A 19 -14.54 11.89 1.32
C THR A 19 -14.48 11.30 2.74
N PHE A 20 -13.42 10.62 3.14
CA PHE A 20 -13.40 9.77 4.30
C PHE A 20 -12.24 10.15 5.21
N HIS A 21 -12.61 10.84 6.28
CA HIS A 21 -11.83 10.91 7.50
C HIS A 21 -11.59 9.48 8.02
N HIS A 22 -10.49 8.83 7.63
CA HIS A 22 -10.21 7.42 7.93
C HIS A 22 -8.83 7.22 8.56
N THR A 23 -8.75 7.52 9.86
CA THR A 23 -7.56 7.33 10.70
C THR A 23 -7.02 5.90 10.72
N GLY A 24 -7.87 4.89 10.53
CA GLY A 24 -7.47 3.48 10.62
C GLY A 24 -6.80 2.87 9.38
N GLN A 25 -7.10 3.34 8.17
CA GLN A 25 -6.45 2.82 6.95
C GLN A 25 -5.11 3.52 6.73
N GLN A 26 -5.05 4.83 7.01
CA GLN A 26 -3.81 5.58 7.01
C GLN A 26 -2.81 4.99 8.01
N ALA A 27 -3.22 4.76 9.25
CA ALA A 27 -2.35 4.13 10.25
C ALA A 27 -1.81 2.77 9.78
N LYS A 28 -2.63 1.96 9.09
CA LYS A 28 -2.18 0.67 8.53
C LYS A 28 -1.18 0.84 7.39
N ALA A 29 -1.41 1.80 6.50
CA ALA A 29 -0.48 2.08 5.40
C ALA A 29 0.88 2.59 5.93
N GLU A 30 0.86 3.46 6.94
CA GLU A 30 2.05 3.98 7.60
C GLU A 30 2.80 2.86 8.35
N LEU A 31 2.09 2.01 9.11
CA LEU A 31 2.68 0.84 9.78
C LEU A 31 3.30 -0.14 8.78
N ALA A 32 2.65 -0.37 7.64
CA ALA A 32 3.20 -1.25 6.61
C ALA A 32 4.46 -0.67 5.95
N LEU A 33 4.55 0.66 5.81
CA LEU A 33 5.78 1.33 5.36
C LEU A 33 6.88 1.24 6.43
N GLU A 34 6.52 1.35 7.70
CA GLU A 34 7.43 1.22 8.83
C GLU A 34 7.98 -0.21 8.97
N ASP A 35 7.16 -1.23 8.72
CA ASP A 35 7.61 -2.61 8.61
C ASP A 35 8.70 -2.74 7.52
N CYS A 36 8.53 -2.08 6.37
CA CYS A 36 9.57 -2.07 5.34
C CYS A 36 10.86 -1.35 5.76
N ARG A 37 10.79 -0.37 6.68
CA ARG A 37 12.00 0.31 7.21
C ARG A 37 12.76 -0.57 8.21
N HIS A 38 12.08 -1.48 8.88
CA HIS A 38 12.65 -2.45 9.81
C HIS A 38 13.02 -3.78 9.14
N ASP A 39 13.33 -3.77 7.84
CA ASP A 39 13.65 -4.94 7.03
C ASP A 39 12.56 -6.03 6.95
N GLN A 40 11.33 -5.76 7.42
CA GLN A 40 10.16 -6.63 7.27
C GLN A 40 9.46 -6.38 5.93
N TYR A 41 10.22 -6.42 4.83
CA TYR A 41 9.72 -6.05 3.50
C TYR A 41 8.52 -6.85 3.04
N GLU A 42 8.54 -8.18 3.21
CA GLU A 42 7.45 -9.06 2.77
C GLU A 42 6.13 -8.73 3.46
N LYS A 43 6.17 -8.49 4.77
CA LYS A 43 5.02 -8.11 5.59
C LYS A 43 4.47 -6.75 5.14
N GLY A 44 5.34 -5.75 5.00
CA GLY A 44 4.94 -4.42 4.56
C GLY A 44 4.36 -4.39 3.15
N ILE A 45 4.98 -5.10 2.20
CA ILE A 45 4.47 -5.23 0.83
C ILE A 45 3.10 -5.92 0.81
N THR A 46 2.94 -7.00 1.59
CA THR A 46 1.68 -7.75 1.66
C THR A 46 0.54 -6.88 2.15
N GLU A 47 0.74 -6.13 3.23
CA GLU A 47 -0.31 -5.27 3.79
C GLU A 47 -0.62 -4.08 2.86
N LEU A 48 0.40 -3.46 2.25
CA LEU A 48 0.19 -2.39 1.26
C LEU A 48 -0.62 -2.89 0.05
N ARG A 49 -0.31 -4.08 -0.49
CA ARG A 49 -1.09 -4.70 -1.59
C ARG A 49 -2.52 -5.02 -1.16
N ARG A 50 -2.72 -5.46 0.08
CA ARG A 50 -4.05 -5.71 0.65
C ARG A 50 -4.88 -4.43 0.74
N LEU A 51 -4.28 -3.33 1.21
CA LEU A 51 -4.94 -2.03 1.30
C LEU A 51 -5.35 -1.51 -0.09
N LEU A 52 -4.46 -1.66 -1.07
CA LEU A 52 -4.74 -1.31 -2.46
C LEU A 52 -5.90 -2.14 -3.03
N LYS A 53 -5.90 -3.46 -2.82
CA LYS A 53 -7.00 -4.34 -3.25
C LYS A 53 -8.33 -3.98 -2.57
N ARG A 54 -8.29 -3.61 -1.28
CA ARG A 54 -9.50 -3.26 -0.50
C ARG A 54 -10.17 -1.99 -0.99
N GLY A 55 -9.39 -1.01 -1.47
CA GLY A 55 -9.93 0.17 -2.15
C GLY A 55 -10.56 -0.13 -3.52
N ARG A 56 -10.63 -1.41 -3.93
CA ARG A 56 -11.03 -1.86 -5.29
C ARG A 56 -10.20 -1.20 -6.38
N PHE A 57 -8.94 -0.88 -6.09
CA PHE A 57 -8.01 -0.44 -7.11
C PHE A 57 -7.59 -1.69 -7.89
N GLU A 58 -7.97 -1.74 -9.17
CA GLU A 58 -7.36 -2.66 -10.12
C GLU A 58 -5.88 -2.29 -10.21
N LEU A 59 -5.07 -2.94 -9.38
CA LEU A 59 -3.65 -3.03 -9.64
C LEU A 59 -3.54 -3.67 -11.02
N PRO A 60 -2.91 -3.02 -12.03
CA PRO A 60 -2.56 -3.75 -13.23
C PRO A 60 -1.81 -4.97 -12.74
N GLU A 61 -2.39 -6.14 -12.99
CA GLU A 61 -1.82 -7.42 -12.63
C GLU A 61 -0.38 -7.33 -13.11
N VAL A 62 0.58 -7.38 -12.17
CA VAL A 62 1.98 -7.35 -12.56
C VAL A 62 2.14 -8.62 -13.35
N THR A 63 2.05 -8.50 -14.67
CA THR A 63 2.39 -9.55 -15.60
C THR A 63 3.84 -9.87 -15.30
N LEU A 64 4.04 -10.89 -14.48
CA LEU A 64 5.23 -11.72 -14.49
C LEU A 64 5.30 -12.32 -15.89
N GLN A 65 5.84 -11.55 -16.83
CA GLN A 65 6.35 -12.08 -18.09
C GLN A 65 7.72 -12.69 -17.78
N PRO A 66 8.00 -13.94 -18.18
CA PRO A 66 9.32 -14.28 -18.68
C PRO A 66 9.59 -13.59 -20.02
#